data_AF-A0A9P3FA61-F1
#
_entry.id   AF-A0A9P3FA61-F1
#
_cell.length_a   1.000
_cell.length_b   1.000
_cell.length_c   1.000
_cell.angle_alpha   90.00
_cell.angle_beta   90.00
_cell.angle_gamma   90.00
#
_symmetry.space_group_name_H-M   'P 1'
#
loop_
_entity.id
_entity.type
_entity.pdbx_description
1 polymer ?
#
loop_
_entity_poly.entity_id
_entity_poly.type
_entity_poly.pdbx_seq_one_letter_code
_entity_poly.pdbx_strand_id
1 'polypeptide(L)'
;MNMNIKLKPTLTHLILTVICLFTLTCTLYLYARHESSTHSNTAYCADCLHYAMSVDAKIRHAEQGGAENVRGNKQFFRYAVDVTCRGGLFVDKRCLDFRRAFLGDAARYMIAVGEPYEACRGIGACR
;
A
#
# COMPACT_ATOMS: atom_id res chain seq x y z
N MET A 1 33.50 -11.31 55.26
CA MET A 1 33.35 -9.92 54.74
C MET A 1 32.00 -9.85 54.04
N ASN A 2 31.05 -9.08 54.58
CA ASN A 2 29.68 -9.05 54.07
C ASN A 2 29.37 -7.61 53.60
N MET A 3 29.53 -7.36 52.29
CA MET A 3 29.19 -6.08 51.68
C MET A 3 27.68 -5.97 51.49
N ASN A 4 26.98 -5.46 52.50
CA ASN A 4 25.59 -5.02 52.36
C ASN A 4 25.59 -3.59 51.80
N ILE A 5 25.64 -3.46 50.47
CA ILE A 5 25.38 -2.18 49.82
C ILE A 5 23.88 -1.91 49.92
N LYS A 6 23.46 -1.17 50.96
CA LYS A 6 22.11 -0.60 51.03
C LYS A 6 22.03 0.55 50.04
N LEU A 7 21.73 0.23 48.78
CA LEU A 7 21.41 1.24 47.77
C LEU A 7 20.02 1.81 48.12
N LYS A 8 19.98 2.93 48.86
CA LYS A 8 18.74 3.70 49.02
C LYS A 8 18.54 4.48 47.72
N PRO A 9 17.54 4.17 46.89
CA PRO A 9 17.28 4.96 45.70
C PRO A 9 16.91 6.38 46.16
N THR A 10 17.76 7.34 45.83
CA THR A 10 17.42 8.76 45.96
C THR A 10 16.27 9.08 45.00
N LEU A 11 15.47 10.09 45.36
CA LEU A 11 14.34 10.57 44.54
C LEU A 11 14.74 10.79 43.07
N THR A 12 15.98 11.23 42.85
CA THR A 12 16.59 11.42 41.52
C THR A 12 16.72 10.13 40.72
N HIS A 13 17.08 9.00 41.34
CA HIS A 13 17.11 7.70 40.64
C HIS A 13 15.72 7.23 40.24
N LEU A 14 14.71 7.48 41.09
CA LEU A 14 13.31 7.12 40.82
C LEU A 14 12.72 7.95 39.66
N ILE A 15 13.04 9.24 39.62
CA ILE A 15 12.64 10.11 38.50
C ILE A 15 13.32 9.66 37.21
N LEU A 16 14.62 9.33 37.26
CA LEU A 16 15.37 8.89 36.09
C LEU A 16 14.83 7.56 35.53
N THR A 17 14.50 6.60 36.39
CA THR A 17 13.95 5.31 35.92
C THR A 17 12.57 5.49 35.29
N VAL A 18 11.71 6.34 35.85
CA VAL A 18 10.39 6.65 35.25
C VAL A 18 10.55 7.33 33.90
N ILE A 19 11.46 8.29 33.75
CA ILE A 19 11.74 8.95 32.48
C ILE A 19 12.28 7.93 31.46
N CYS A 20 13.24 7.08 31.84
CA CYS A 20 13.77 6.05 30.95
C CYS A 20 12.67 5.09 30.49
N LEU A 21 11.82 4.60 31.40
CA LEU A 21 10.70 3.73 31.05
C LEU A 21 9.71 4.42 30.12
N PHE A 22 9.39 5.68 30.38
CA PHE A 22 8.48 6.47 29.54
C PHE A 22 9.05 6.68 28.12
N THR A 23 10.34 7.00 28.00
CA THR A 23 10.97 7.15 26.69
C THR A 23 11.02 5.84 25.91
N LEU A 24 11.31 4.71 26.58
CA LEU A 24 11.30 3.37 25.99
C LEU A 24 9.92 2.97 25.49
N THR A 25 8.86 3.21 26.26
CA THR A 25 7.49 2.87 25.84
C THR A 25 7.05 3.75 24.67
N CYS A 26 7.37 5.05 24.69
CA CYS A 26 7.09 5.94 23.57
C CYS A 26 7.82 5.52 22.28
N THR A 27 9.10 5.16 22.35
CA THR A 27 9.86 4.72 21.16
C THR A 27 9.34 3.40 20.61
N LEU A 28 9.04 2.41 21.47
CA LEU A 28 8.42 1.15 21.05
C LEU A 28 7.05 1.38 20.39
N TYR A 29 6.22 2.26 20.95
CA TYR A 29 4.92 2.61 20.38
C TYR A 29 5.05 3.28 19.00
N LEU A 30 5.95 4.26 18.88
CA LEU A 30 6.19 4.95 17.61
C LEU A 30 6.79 4.01 16.56
N TYR A 31 7.71 3.13 16.96
CA TYR A 31 8.30 2.12 16.09
C TYR A 31 7.25 1.15 15.55
N ALA A 32 6.43 0.55 16.43
CA ALA A 32 5.36 -0.36 16.02
C ALA A 32 4.33 0.31 15.10
N ARG A 33 3.98 1.59 15.37
CA ARG A 33 3.09 2.36 14.51
C ARG A 33 3.72 2.65 13.15
N HIS A 34 5.00 2.99 13.12
CA HIS A 34 5.73 3.27 11.89
C HIS A 34 5.80 2.01 11.01
N GLU A 35 6.19 0.88 11.59
CA GLU A 35 6.26 -0.42 10.92
C GLU A 35 4.88 -0.83 10.36
N SER A 36 3.81 -0.68 11.15
CA SER A 36 2.44 -0.91 10.67
C SER A 36 2.07 -0.01 9.47
N SER A 37 2.46 1.27 9.50
CA SER A 37 2.20 2.21 8.40
C SER A 37 3.01 1.90 7.13
N THR A 38 4.26 1.48 7.26
CA THR A 38 5.10 1.10 6.12
C THR A 38 4.64 -0.21 5.52
N HIS A 39 4.29 -1.22 6.34
CA HIS A 39 3.66 -2.45 5.86
C HIS A 39 2.34 -2.18 5.13
N SER A 40 1.51 -1.27 5.65
CA SER A 40 0.26 -0.88 5.01
C SER A 40 0.49 -0.23 3.64
N ASN A 41 1.48 0.65 3.51
CA ASN A 41 1.82 1.29 2.24
C ASN A 41 2.40 0.29 1.22
N THR A 42 3.30 -0.59 1.65
CA THR A 42 3.88 -1.62 0.77
C THR A 42 2.81 -2.60 0.30
N ALA A 43 1.90 -3.03 1.19
CA ALA A 43 0.77 -3.87 0.83
C ALA A 43 -0.17 -3.15 -0.16
N TYR A 44 -0.46 -1.87 0.06
CA TYR A 44 -1.30 -1.08 -0.84
C TYR A 44 -0.70 -0.94 -2.24
N CYS A 45 0.62 -0.71 -2.34
CA CYS A 45 1.32 -0.69 -3.63
C CYS A 45 1.29 -2.07 -4.31
N ALA A 46 1.54 -3.15 -3.57
CA ALA A 46 1.50 -4.51 -4.10
C ALA A 46 0.09 -4.88 -4.63
N ASP A 47 -0.96 -4.52 -3.89
CA ASP A 47 -2.35 -4.73 -4.32
C ASP A 47 -2.66 -3.96 -5.60
N CYS A 48 -2.19 -2.71 -5.69
CA CYS A 48 -2.35 -1.91 -6.91
C CYS A 48 -1.63 -2.57 -8.09
N LEU A 49 -0.38 -3.00 -7.91
CA LEU A 49 0.39 -3.65 -8.96
C LEU A 49 -0.33 -4.89 -9.49
N HIS A 50 -0.82 -5.74 -8.58
CA HIS A 50 -1.58 -6.93 -8.96
C HIS A 50 -2.85 -6.59 -9.73
N TYR A 51 -3.58 -5.55 -9.29
CA TYR A 51 -4.76 -5.06 -9.98
C TYR A 51 -4.43 -4.52 -11.39
N ALA A 52 -3.41 -3.66 -11.51
CA ALA A 52 -2.97 -3.07 -12.77
C ALA A 52 -2.49 -4.15 -13.76
N MET A 53 -1.69 -5.13 -13.31
CA MET A 53 -1.26 -6.27 -14.12
C MET A 53 -2.45 -7.08 -14.64
N SER A 54 -3.48 -7.28 -13.80
CA SER A 54 -4.69 -8.00 -14.21
C SER A 54 -5.51 -7.23 -15.26
N VAL A 55 -5.54 -5.90 -15.18
CA VAL A 55 -6.16 -5.05 -16.21
C VAL A 55 -5.36 -5.11 -17.51
N ASP A 56 -4.03 -4.94 -17.46
CA ASP A 56 -3.18 -5.02 -18.66
C ASP A 56 -3.26 -6.40 -19.32
N ALA A 57 -3.27 -7.48 -18.55
CA ALA A 57 -3.45 -8.83 -19.08
C ALA A 57 -4.73 -8.96 -19.90
N LYS A 58 -5.86 -8.37 -19.47
CA LYS A 58 -7.11 -8.38 -20.25
C LYS A 58 -6.99 -7.62 -21.56
N ILE A 59 -6.29 -6.48 -21.56
CA ILE A 59 -6.04 -5.68 -22.76
C ILE A 59 -5.17 -6.50 -23.73
N ARG A 60 -4.05 -7.04 -23.23
CA ARG A 60 -3.13 -7.88 -24.03
C ARG A 60 -3.81 -9.12 -24.60
N HIS A 61 -4.65 -9.79 -23.82
CA HIS A 61 -5.40 -10.95 -24.32
C HIS A 61 -6.37 -10.58 -25.45
N ALA A 62 -7.02 -9.42 -25.38
CA ALA A 62 -7.89 -8.96 -26.46
C ALA A 62 -7.08 -8.59 -27.72
N GLU A 63 -5.94 -7.90 -27.56
CA GLU A 63 -5.01 -7.60 -28.65
C GLU A 63 -4.51 -8.87 -29.34
N GLN A 64 -4.09 -9.88 -28.57
CA GLN A 64 -3.66 -11.18 -29.08
C GLN A 64 -4.79 -11.97 -29.75
N GLY A 65 -6.04 -11.74 -29.34
CA GLY A 65 -7.24 -12.32 -29.94
C GLY A 65 -7.65 -11.67 -31.27
N GLY A 66 -6.88 -10.72 -31.79
CA GLY A 66 -7.15 -10.04 -33.07
C GLY A 66 -8.06 -8.82 -32.96
N ALA A 67 -8.34 -8.33 -31.75
CA ALA A 67 -9.04 -7.06 -31.59
C ALA A 67 -8.10 -5.88 -31.90
N GLU A 68 -8.51 -5.02 -32.83
CA GLU A 68 -7.77 -3.82 -33.17
C GLU A 68 -8.08 -2.66 -32.21
N ASN A 69 -7.10 -1.78 -31.99
CA ASN A 69 -7.26 -0.54 -31.22
C ASN A 69 -7.79 -0.74 -29.78
N VAL A 70 -7.45 -1.86 -29.14
CA VAL A 70 -7.85 -2.14 -27.74
C VAL A 70 -7.17 -1.15 -26.78
N ARG A 71 -5.85 -1.00 -26.90
CA ARG A 71 -5.12 0.04 -26.17
C ARG A 71 -5.53 1.41 -26.67
N GLY A 72 -5.89 2.28 -25.75
CA GLY A 72 -6.46 3.59 -26.08
C GLY A 72 -7.97 3.59 -26.30
N ASN A 73 -8.65 2.43 -26.28
CA ASN A 73 -10.09 2.38 -26.27
C ASN A 73 -10.62 2.55 -24.83
N LYS A 74 -11.15 3.75 -24.56
CA LYS A 74 -11.71 4.13 -23.25
C LYS A 74 -12.81 3.19 -22.76
N GLN A 75 -13.67 2.68 -23.65
CA GLN A 75 -14.76 1.78 -23.27
C GLN A 75 -14.22 0.41 -22.88
N PHE A 76 -13.27 -0.12 -23.64
CA PHE A 76 -12.62 -1.38 -23.32
C PHE A 76 -11.83 -1.27 -22.00
N PHE A 77 -11.08 -0.19 -21.80
CA PHE A 77 -10.38 0.06 -20.56
C PHE A 77 -11.33 0.08 -19.36
N ARG A 78 -12.47 0.78 -19.47
CA ARG A 78 -13.49 0.82 -18.42
C ARG A 78 -14.04 -0.58 -18.10
N TYR A 79 -14.34 -1.37 -19.13
CA TYR A 79 -14.73 -2.76 -18.97
C TYR A 79 -13.66 -3.59 -18.24
N ALA A 80 -12.39 -3.49 -18.66
CA ALA A 80 -11.29 -4.25 -18.06
C ALA A 80 -11.13 -3.93 -16.57
N VAL A 81 -11.14 -2.65 -16.20
CA VAL A 81 -11.09 -2.16 -14.81
C VAL A 81 -12.29 -2.66 -14.00
N ASP A 82 -13.51 -2.53 -14.55
CA ASP A 82 -14.74 -2.98 -13.88
C ASP A 82 -14.73 -4.48 -13.60
N VAL A 83 -14.37 -5.30 -14.60
CA VAL A 83 -14.35 -6.77 -14.48
C VAL A 83 -13.26 -7.25 -13.54
N THR A 84 -12.07 -6.63 -13.56
CA THR A 84 -10.99 -7.00 -12.63
C THR A 84 -11.42 -6.82 -11.16
N CYS A 85 -12.30 -5.87 -10.85
CA CYS A 85 -12.82 -5.65 -9.50
C CYS A 85 -14.06 -6.54 -9.18
N ARG A 86 -14.72 -7.17 -10.17
CA ARG A 86 -15.87 -8.08 -9.97
C ARG A 86 -15.51 -9.46 -9.41
N GLY A 87 -14.24 -9.86 -9.44
CA GLY A 87 -13.78 -11.19 -9.03
C GLY A 87 -13.29 -11.31 -7.59
N GLY A 88 -13.38 -10.24 -6.79
CA GLY A 88 -12.92 -10.23 -5.41
C GLY A 88 -11.40 -10.32 -5.30
N LEU A 89 -10.69 -9.19 -5.42
CA LEU A 89 -9.35 -9.08 -4.85
C LEU A 89 -9.49 -8.83 -3.33
N PHE A 90 -9.78 -9.95 -2.66
CA PHE A 90 -9.43 -10.37 -1.30
C PHE A 90 -9.21 -9.30 -0.21
N VAL A 91 -10.17 -9.31 0.74
CA VAL A 91 -10.10 -8.88 2.15
C VAL A 91 -10.26 -7.38 2.46
N ASP A 92 -9.77 -6.45 1.63
CA ASP A 92 -9.97 -5.01 1.88
C ASP A 92 -10.56 -4.32 0.64
N LYS A 93 -11.46 -3.35 0.85
CA LYS A 93 -12.22 -2.61 -0.19
C LYS A 93 -11.36 -1.80 -1.21
N ARG A 94 -10.05 -2.06 -1.30
CA ARG A 94 -9.03 -1.33 -2.07
C ARG A 94 -9.23 -1.39 -3.57
N CYS A 95 -9.85 -2.46 -4.13
CA CYS A 95 -10.09 -2.50 -5.60
C CYS A 95 -11.01 -1.37 -6.07
N LEU A 96 -11.96 -0.94 -5.23
CA LEU A 96 -12.83 0.19 -5.56
C LEU A 96 -12.04 1.50 -5.62
N ASP A 97 -11.01 1.65 -4.80
CA ASP A 97 -10.17 2.85 -4.77
C ASP A 97 -9.29 2.92 -6.02
N PHE A 98 -8.62 1.81 -6.37
CA PHE A 98 -7.84 1.72 -7.62
C PHE A 98 -8.73 1.94 -8.85
N ARG A 99 -9.90 1.29 -8.88
CA ARG A 99 -10.88 1.47 -9.94
C ARG A 99 -11.27 2.94 -10.10
N ARG A 100 -11.66 3.60 -9.01
CA ARG A 100 -12.03 5.03 -9.04
C ARG A 100 -10.88 5.89 -9.52
N ALA A 101 -9.66 5.65 -9.02
CA ALA A 101 -8.48 6.42 -9.39
C ALA A 101 -8.13 6.26 -10.87
N PHE A 102 -8.11 5.03 -11.39
CA PHE A 102 -7.85 4.76 -12.80
C PHE A 102 -8.93 5.32 -13.73
N LEU A 103 -10.21 5.25 -13.33
CA LEU A 103 -11.31 5.83 -14.11
C LEU A 103 -11.37 7.36 -14.03
N GLY A 104 -10.76 7.98 -13.00
CA GLY A 104 -10.67 9.43 -12.85
C GLY A 104 -9.91 10.09 -14.00
N ASP A 105 -8.91 9.41 -14.56
CA ASP A 105 -8.20 9.82 -15.77
C ASP A 105 -8.01 8.62 -16.72
N ALA A 106 -9.14 8.11 -17.22
CA ALA A 106 -9.14 6.96 -18.11
C ALA A 106 -8.32 7.19 -19.39
N ALA A 107 -8.19 8.44 -19.88
CA ALA A 107 -7.43 8.75 -21.09
C ALA A 107 -5.93 8.51 -20.88
N ARG A 108 -5.40 8.86 -19.70
CA ARG A 108 -4.02 8.54 -19.33
C ARG A 108 -3.84 7.05 -19.06
N TYR A 109 -4.69 6.49 -18.20
CA TYR A 109 -4.44 5.15 -17.66
C TYR A 109 -4.79 4.00 -18.60
N MET A 110 -5.59 4.22 -19.65
CA MET A 110 -5.80 3.23 -20.71
C MET A 110 -4.52 2.90 -21.51
N ILE A 111 -3.50 3.77 -21.43
CA ILE A 111 -2.17 3.53 -21.97
C ILE A 111 -1.21 3.15 -20.86
N ALA A 112 -1.15 3.95 -19.79
CA ALA A 112 -0.16 3.81 -18.73
C ALA A 112 -0.26 2.50 -17.94
N VAL A 113 -1.43 1.82 -17.91
CA VAL A 113 -1.57 0.53 -17.23
C VAL A 113 -0.68 -0.57 -17.82
N GLY A 114 -0.19 -0.38 -19.06
CA GLY A 114 0.86 -1.24 -19.64
C GLY A 114 2.20 -1.20 -18.91
N GLU A 115 2.41 -0.18 -18.07
CA GLU A 115 3.53 -0.05 -17.14
C GLU A 115 2.96 -0.01 -15.70
N PRO A 116 2.65 -1.18 -15.09
CA PRO A 116 1.84 -1.26 -13.87
C PRO A 116 2.38 -0.42 -12.71
N TYR A 117 3.69 -0.39 -12.52
CA TYR A 117 4.31 0.38 -11.44
C TYR A 117 4.17 1.88 -11.64
N GLU A 118 4.39 2.40 -12.85
CA GLU A 118 4.21 3.82 -13.15
C GLU A 118 2.73 4.23 -13.09
N ALA A 119 1.81 3.35 -13.49
CA ALA A 119 0.38 3.57 -13.33
C ALA A 119 -0.01 3.68 -11.84
N CYS A 120 0.50 2.77 -11.00
CA CYS A 120 0.25 2.76 -9.56
C CYS A 120 0.91 3.93 -8.82
N ARG A 121 2.10 4.37 -9.25
CA ARG A 121 2.70 5.63 -8.78
C ARG A 121 1.84 6.82 -9.18
N GLY A 122 1.32 6.84 -10.41
CA GLY A 122 0.48 7.92 -10.93
C GLY A 122 -0.80 8.15 -10.12
N ILE A 123 -1.39 7.10 -9.57
CA ILE A 123 -2.56 7.21 -8.68
C ILE A 123 -2.20 7.30 -7.19
N GLY A 124 -0.91 7.40 -6.85
CA GLY A 124 -0.43 7.54 -5.48
C GLY A 124 -0.48 6.26 -4.64
N ALA A 125 -0.63 5.09 -5.26
CA ALA A 125 -0.60 3.81 -4.57
C ALA A 125 0.81 3.32 -4.27
N CYS A 126 1.76 3.63 -5.14
CA CYS A 126 3.19 3.40 -4.94
C CYS A 126 3.93 4.74 -4.76
N ARG A 127 5.01 4.74 -3.98
CA ARG A 127 5.93 5.86 -3.84
C ARG A 127 7.27 5.53 -4.46
#